data_AF-A0A5Q5CL95-F1
#
_entry.id   AF-A0A5Q5CL95-F1
#
_cell.length_a   1.000
_cell.length_b   1.000
_cell.length_c   1.000
_cell.angle_alpha   90.00
_cell.angle_beta   90.00
_cell.angle_gamma   90.00
#
_symmetry.space_group_name_H-M   'P 1'
#
loop_
_entity.id
_entity.type
_entity.pdbx_description
1 polymer ?
#
loop_
_entity_poly.entity_id
_entity_poly.type
_entity_poly.pdbx_seq_one_letter_code
_entity_poly.pdbx_strand_id
1 'polypeptide(L)' 'MKSSKFAELKPKKKCCRSKPRCKRCPLVVHKVLKAEHMGIRGKELEKVYKRARKA' A
#
# COMPACT_ATOMS: atom_id res chain seq x y z
N MET A 1 6.36 -10.72 2.70
CA MET A 1 4.89 -10.71 2.92
C MET A 1 4.23 -11.01 1.58
N LYS A 2 3.33 -11.99 1.49
CA LYS A 2 2.59 -12.28 0.24
C LYS A 2 1.80 -11.03 -0.17
N SER A 3 1.92 -10.64 -1.43
CA SER A 3 1.38 -9.41 -2.03
C SER A 3 -0.11 -9.17 -1.74
N SER A 4 -0.89 -10.25 -1.65
CA SER A 4 -2.33 -10.24 -1.36
C SER A 4 -2.68 -9.64 0.02
N LYS A 5 -1.79 -9.73 1.01
CA LYS A 5 -2.07 -9.20 2.36
C LYS A 5 -2.07 -7.66 2.44
N PHE A 6 -1.65 -6.93 1.40
CA PHE A 6 -1.66 -5.46 1.43
C PHE A 6 -3.00 -4.88 0.96
N ALA A 7 -3.65 -5.56 0.03
CA ALA A 7 -4.93 -5.16 -0.57
C ALA A 7 -6.11 -5.33 0.39
N GLU A 8 -6.09 -6.41 1.17
CA GLU A 8 -7.17 -6.77 2.10
C GLU A 8 -7.15 -5.93 3.40
N LEU A 9 -6.16 -5.05 3.58
CA LEU A 9 -6.06 -4.22 4.78
C LEU A 9 -7.07 -3.07 4.76
N LYS A 10 -7.98 -3.06 5.73
CA LYS A 10 -8.84 -1.90 5.96
C LYS A 10 -7.98 -0.64 6.24
N PRO A 11 -8.16 0.44 5.46
CA PRO A 11 -7.43 1.68 5.68
C PRO A 11 -7.84 2.33 7.00
N LYS A 12 -6.91 3.07 7.61
CA LYS A 12 -7.21 3.95 8.75
C LYS A 12 -8.12 5.10 8.31
N LYS A 13 -8.94 5.61 9.23
CA LYS A 13 -9.81 6.79 9.02
C LYS A 13 -9.03 8.04 8.57
N LYS A 14 -7.81 8.24 9.08
CA LYS A 14 -6.95 9.40 8.77
C LYS A 14 -5.55 8.97 8.37
N CYS A 15 -4.91 9.78 7.53
CA CYS A 15 -3.50 9.62 7.17
C CYS A 15 -2.61 9.89 8.39
N CYS A 16 -1.66 9.00 8.67
CA CYS A 16 -0.73 9.16 9.78
C CYS A 16 0.31 10.28 9.59
N ARG A 17 0.52 10.78 8.36
CA ARG A 17 1.54 11.79 7.97
C ARG A 17 2.99 11.49 8.39
N SER A 18 3.25 10.37 9.07
CA SER A 18 4.58 9.89 9.45
C SER A 18 5.43 9.55 8.23
N LYS A 19 6.75 9.70 8.37
CA LYS A 19 7.74 9.26 7.39
C LYS A 19 8.63 8.18 8.03
N PRO A 20 8.55 6.90 7.60
CA PRO A 20 7.66 6.36 6.57
C PRO A 20 6.19 6.25 7.04
N ARG A 21 5.24 6.29 6.10
CA ARG A 21 3.81 6.10 6.37
C ARG A 21 3.55 4.69 6.89
N CYS A 22 2.53 4.55 7.74
CA CYS A 22 2.13 3.27 8.29
C CYS A 22 1.48 2.35 7.23
N LYS A 23 1.48 1.04 7.49
CA LYS A 23 0.98 0.03 6.54
C LYS A 23 -0.48 0.20 6.14
N ARG A 24 -1.32 0.68 7.08
CA ARG A 24 -2.76 0.93 6.91
C ARG A 24 -3.08 2.38 6.53
N CYS A 25 -2.08 3.16 6.10
CA CYS A 25 -2.33 4.54 5.71
C CYS A 25 -3.27 4.55 4.49
N PRO A 26 -4.36 5.33 4.49
CA PRO A 26 -5.32 5.35 3.39
C PRO A 26 -4.66 5.61 2.03
N LEU A 27 -3.64 6.47 1.98
CA LEU A 27 -2.87 6.74 0.76
C LEU A 27 -2.01 5.56 0.30
N VAL A 28 -1.45 4.80 1.24
CA VAL A 28 -0.64 3.60 0.91
C VAL A 28 -1.54 2.50 0.38
N VAL A 29 -2.64 2.22 1.10
CA VAL A 29 -3.63 1.20 0.72
C VAL A 29 -4.24 1.52 -0.64
N HIS A 30 -4.67 2.77 -0.87
CA HIS A 30 -5.23 3.18 -2.15
C HIS A 30 -4.25 3.02 -3.33
N LYS A 31 -2.96 3.37 -3.14
CA LYS A 31 -1.94 3.17 -4.19
C LYS A 31 -1.69 1.70 -4.50
N VAL A 32 -1.64 0.85 -3.48
CA VAL A 32 -1.43 -0.59 -3.65
C VAL A 32 -2.63 -1.25 -4.30
N LEU A 33 -3.86 -0.92 -3.86
CA LEU A 33 -5.09 -1.41 -4.49
C LEU A 33 -5.18 -1.01 -5.96
N LYS A 34 -4.89 0.26 -6.28
CA LYS A 34 -4.87 0.72 -7.66
C LYS A 34 -3.87 -0.07 -8.51
N ALA A 35 -2.67 -0.33 -7.97
CA ALA A 35 -1.66 -1.13 -8.67
C ALA A 35 -2.12 -2.59 -8.86
N GLU A 36 -2.75 -3.20 -7.86
CA GLU A 36 -3.28 -4.55 -7.97
C GLU A 36 -4.42 -4.66 -9.00
N HIS A 37 -5.33 -3.66 -9.03
CA HIS A 37 -6.38 -3.56 -10.05
C HIS A 37 -5.81 -3.39 -11.46
N MET A 38 -4.62 -2.78 -11.59
CA MET A 38 -3.87 -2.72 -12.85
C MET A 38 -3.18 -4.05 -13.21
N GLY A 39 -3.36 -5.11 -12.43
CA GLY A 39 -2.75 -6.42 -12.63
C GLY A 39 -1.33 -6.56 -12.08
N ILE A 40 -0.81 -5.56 -11.36
CA ILE A 40 0.52 -5.61 -10.75
C ILE A 40 0.51 -6.62 -9.60
N ARG A 41 1.38 -7.64 -9.67
CA ARG A 41 1.45 -8.72 -8.69
C ARG A 41 2.88 -9.01 -8.25
N GLY A 42 3.02 -9.75 -7.15
CA GLY A 42 4.31 -10.25 -6.67
C GLY A 42 5.29 -9.14 -6.28
N LYS A 43 6.53 -9.22 -6.80
CA LYS A 43 7.65 -8.34 -6.44
C LYS A 43 7.40 -6.87 -6.81
N GLU A 44 6.69 -6.63 -7.91
CA GLU A 44 6.37 -5.27 -8.36
C GLU A 44 5.39 -4.57 -7.40
N LEU A 45 4.41 -5.31 -6.86
CA LEU A 45 3.48 -4.76 -5.87
C LEU A 45 4.20 -4.36 -4.58
N GLU A 46 5.22 -5.13 -4.17
CA GLU A 46 6.05 -4.79 -3.02
C GLU A 46 6.86 -3.51 -3.25
N LYS A 47 7.37 -3.29 -4.47
CA LYS A 47 8.04 -2.04 -4.84
C LYS A 47 7.09 -0.85 -4.75
N VAL A 48 5.86 -0.99 -5.26
CA VAL A 48 4.81 0.03 -5.14
C VAL A 48 4.52 0.34 -3.68
N TYR A 49 4.36 -0.68 -2.84
CA TYR A 49 4.12 -0.52 -1.41
C TYR A 49 5.27 0.22 -0.69
N LYS A 50 6.53 -0.16 -0.96
CA LYS A 50 7.71 0.51 -0.38
C LYS A 50 7.79 1.98 -0.81
N ARG A 51 7.53 2.27 -2.08
CA ARG A 51 7.48 3.65 -2.61
C ARG A 51 6.35 4.45 -1.98
N ALA A 52 5.15 3.88 -1.88
CA ALA A 52 3.99 4.52 -1.29
C ALA A 52 4.18 4.88 0.19
N ARG A 53 4.96 4.08 0.93
CA ARG A 53 5.30 4.37 2.34
C ARG A 53 6.34 5.50 2.51
N LYS A 54 7.18 5.76 1.51
CA LYS A 54 8.21 6.81 1.57
C LYS A 54 7.71 8.18 1.10
N ALA A 55 6.68 8.21 0.25
CA ALA A 55 5.94 9.42 -0.10
C ALA A 55 5.20 9.98 1.12
#